data_AF-A0A7V8BN40-F1
#
_entry.id   AF-A0A7V8BN40-F1
#
_cell.length_a   1.000
_cell.length_b   1.000
_cell.length_c   1.000
_cell.angle_alpha   90.00
_cell.angle_beta   90.00
_cell.angle_gamma   90.00
#
_symmetry.space_group_name_H-M   'P 1'
#
loop_
_entity.id
_entity.type
_entity.pdbx_description
1 polymer ?
#
loop_
_entity_poly.entity_id
_entity_poly.type
_entity_poly.pdbx_seq_one_letter_code
_entity_poly.pdbx_strand_id
1 'polypeptide(L)' 'MTFSEVRKMCEDIQYYASHKLKPDDEYEFRKLYNRVKDEEDLDSMSLKKLQAIYDKYLKN' A
#
# COMPACT_ATOMS: atom_id res chain seq x y z
N MET A 1 -13.30 -1.88 3.37
CA MET A 1 -12.49 -1.30 2.30
C MET A 1 -12.73 -2.13 1.06
N THR A 2 -13.11 -1.50 -0.04
CA THR A 2 -13.33 -2.14 -1.34
C THR A 2 -12.01 -2.32 -2.07
N PHE A 3 -11.96 -3.22 -3.06
CA PHE A 3 -10.77 -3.39 -3.90
C PHE A 3 -10.36 -2.09 -4.60
N SER A 4 -11.35 -1.29 -5.05
CA SER A 4 -11.09 0.03 -5.65
C SER A 4 -10.40 1.01 -4.69
N GLU A 5 -10.79 1.02 -3.42
CA GLU A 5 -10.14 1.84 -2.39
C GLU A 5 -8.70 1.36 -2.13
N VAL A 6 -8.48 0.04 -2.05
CA VAL A 6 -7.16 -0.56 -1.86
C VAL A 6 -6.23 -0.22 -3.02
N ARG A 7 -6.70 -0.37 -4.25
CA ARG A 7 -5.95 -0.02 -5.46
C ARG A 7 -5.58 1.47 -5.47
N LYS A 8 -6.53 2.35 -5.13
CA LYS A 8 -6.27 3.78 -5.03
C LYS A 8 -5.21 4.11 -3.98
N MET A 9 -5.25 3.47 -2.82
CA MET A 9 -4.21 3.65 -1.79
C MET A 9 -2.82 3.26 -2.30
N CYS A 10 -2.74 2.15 -3.03
CA CYS A 10 -1.48 1.73 -3.66
C CYS A 10 -0.97 2.74 -4.68
N GLU A 11 -1.84 3.23 -5.57
CA GLU A 11 -1.50 4.22 -6.59
C GLU A 11 -1.03 5.54 -5.96
N ASP A 12 -1.72 6.01 -4.92
CA ASP A 12 -1.34 7.20 -4.15
C ASP A 12 0.06 7.03 -3.52
N ILE A 13 0.35 5.90 -2.86
CA ILE A 13 1.67 5.65 -2.26
C ILE A 13 2.76 5.64 -3.35
N GLN A 14 2.49 4.93 -4.45
CA GLN A 14 3.43 4.83 -5.57
C GLN A 14 3.75 6.21 -6.17
N TYR A 15 2.75 7.08 -6.29
CA TYR A 15 2.89 8.39 -6.91
C TYR A 15 3.49 9.44 -5.96
N TYR A 16 2.97 9.57 -4.74
CA TYR A 16 3.30 10.67 -3.83
C TYR A 16 4.39 10.32 -2.80
N ALA A 17 4.57 9.05 -2.45
CA ALA A 17 5.41 8.63 -1.32
C ALA A 17 6.54 7.66 -1.68
N SER A 18 6.61 7.12 -2.90
CA SER A 18 7.59 6.08 -3.29
C SER A 18 9.04 6.45 -3.00
N HIS A 19 9.41 7.74 -3.13
CA HIS A 19 10.75 8.25 -2.84
C HIS A 19 11.03 8.53 -1.35
N LYS A 20 10.00 8.45 -0.49
CA LYS A 20 10.08 8.72 0.95
C LYS A 20 10.02 7.46 1.80
N LEU A 21 9.64 6.32 1.21
CA LEU A 21 9.50 5.05 1.92
C LEU A 21 10.84 4.64 2.54
N LYS A 22 10.81 4.33 3.84
CA LYS A 22 11.93 3.66 4.50
C LYS A 22 12.08 2.24 3.93
N PRO A 23 13.28 1.63 3.95
CA PRO A 23 13.53 0.33 3.33
C PRO A 23 12.53 -0.77 3.70
N ASP A 24 12.18 -0.89 4.99
CA ASP A 24 11.22 -1.91 5.47
C ASP A 24 9.81 -1.66 4.93
N ASP A 25 9.37 -0.41 4.91
CA ASP A 25 8.05 -0.04 4.38
C ASP A 25 8.01 -0.16 2.85
N GLU A 26 9.10 0.16 2.15
CA GLU A 26 9.23 -0.01 0.70
C GLU A 26 9.12 -1.49 0.33
N TYR A 27 9.83 -2.35 1.04
CA TYR A 27 9.78 -3.80 0.82
C TYR A 27 8.35 -4.33 0.99
N GLU A 28 7.69 -3.99 2.11
CA GLU A 28 6.32 -4.46 2.34
C GLU A 28 5.31 -3.83 1.38
N PHE A 29 5.47 -2.56 1.03
CA PHE A 29 4.63 -1.91 0.03
C PHE A 29 4.73 -2.61 -1.33
N ARG A 30 5.95 -2.90 -1.81
CA ARG A 30 6.15 -3.59 -3.11
C ARG A 30 5.48 -4.96 -3.13
N LYS A 31 5.58 -5.71 -2.04
CA LYS A 31 4.93 -7.02 -1.91
C LYS A 31 3.40 -6.90 -2.00
N LEU A 32 2.81 -5.94 -1.29
CA LEU A 32 1.37 -5.70 -1.28
C LEU A 32 0.88 -5.17 -2.64
N TYR A 33 1.64 -4.25 -3.24
CA TYR A 33 1.31 -3.65 -4.53
C TYR A 33 1.28 -4.67 -5.66
N ASN A 34 2.24 -5.60 -5.70
CA ASN A 34 2.25 -6.66 -6.71
C ASN A 34 1.00 -7.54 -6.62
N ARG A 35 0.59 -7.95 -5.41
CA ARG A 35 -0.65 -8.72 -5.21
C ARG A 35 -1.89 -7.98 -5.71
N VAL A 36 -2.01 -6.69 -5.37
CA VAL A 36 -3.13 -5.86 -5.85
C VAL A 36 -3.10 -5.68 -7.37
N LYS A 37 -1.91 -5.59 -7.96
CA LYS A 37 -1.72 -5.51 -9.43
C LYS A 37 -2.11 -6.82 -10.13
N ASP A 38 -1.88 -7.95 -9.49
CA ASP A 38 -2.30 -9.28 -9.95
C ASP A 38 -3.77 -9.59 -9.63
N GLU A 39 -4.54 -8.56 -9.23
CA GLU A 39 -5.96 -8.64 -8.86
C GLU A 39 -6.24 -9.60 -7.69
N GLU A 40 -5.22 -9.88 -6.86
CA GLU A 40 -5.39 -10.66 -5.65
C GLU A 40 -5.99 -9.82 -4.51
N ASP A 41 -6.88 -10.46 -3.75
CA ASP A 41 -7.37 -9.89 -2.50
C ASP A 41 -6.29 -9.89 -1.42
N LEU A 42 -6.27 -8.81 -0.64
CA LEU A 42 -5.46 -8.70 0.55
C LEU A 42 -6.24 -9.22 1.77
N ASP A 43 -5.61 -10.13 2.53
CA ASP A 43 -6.13 -10.54 3.83
C ASP A 43 -6.15 -9.35 4.83
N SER A 44 -6.84 -9.53 5.95
CA SER A 44 -6.99 -8.47 6.96
C SER A 44 -5.67 -7.95 7.53
N MET A 45 -4.62 -8.77 7.60
CA MET A 45 -3.30 -8.34 8.08
C MET A 45 -2.57 -7.51 7.02
N SER A 46 -2.63 -7.95 5.77
CA SER A 46 -2.10 -7.26 4.60
C SER A 46 -2.75 -5.89 4.41
N LEU A 47 -4.07 -5.78 4.59
CA LEU A 47 -4.79 -4.50 4.57
C LEU A 47 -4.35 -3.56 5.69
N LYS A 48 -4.17 -4.06 6.92
CA LYS A 48 -3.67 -3.26 8.05
C LYS A 48 -2.28 -2.71 7.79
N LYS A 49 -1.39 -3.50 7.17
CA LYS A 49 -0.05 -3.06 6.78
C LYS A 49 -0.10 -1.97 5.71
N LEU A 50 -0.88 -2.17 4.66
CA LEU A 50 -1.06 -1.16 3.60
C LEU A 50 -1.59 0.15 4.19
N GLN A 51 -2.60 0.07 5.07
CA GLN A 51 -3.17 1.24 5.71
C GLN A 51 -2.17 1.95 6.63
N ALA A 52 -1.36 1.21 7.41
CA ALA A 52 -0.32 1.81 8.23
C ALA A 52 0.74 2.55 7.38
N ILE A 53 1.14 1.99 6.23
CA ILE A 53 2.06 2.66 5.30
C ILE A 53 1.39 3.92 4.72
N TYR A 54 0.15 3.81 4.23
CA TYR A 54 -0.60 4.95 3.70
C TYR A 54 -0.71 6.09 4.72
N ASP A 55 -1.12 5.76 5.94
CA ASP A 55 -1.30 6.74 7.01
C ASP A 55 0.04 7.38 7.40
N LYS A 56 1.13 6.62 7.43
CA LYS A 56 2.47 7.10 7.78
C LYS A 56 3.04 8.12 6.79
N TYR A 57 2.73 8.00 5.48
CA TYR A 57 3.38 8.81 4.44
C TYR A 57 2.46 9.79 3.71
N LEU A 58 1.14 9.63 3.80
CA LEU A 58 0.16 10.44 3.03
C LEU A 58 -0.98 11.02 3.87
N LYS A 59 -1.36 10.34 4.95
CA LYS A 59 -2.41 10.84 5.86
C LYS A 59 -1.86 11.61 7.06
N ASN A 60 -0.53 11.83 7.07
CA ASN A 60 0.21 12.68 7.99
C ASN A 60 0.93 13.79 7.21
#